data_AF-A0A6N2E4X1-F1
#
_entry.id   AF-A0A6N2E4X1-F1
#
_cell.length_a   1.000
_cell.length_b   1.000
_cell.length_c   1.000
_cell.angle_alpha   90.00
_cell.angle_beta   90.00
_cell.angle_gamma   90.00
#
_symmetry.space_group_name_H-M   'P 1'
#
loop_
_entity.id
_entity.type
_entity.pdbx_description
1 polymer ?
#
loop_
_entity_poly.entity_id
_entity_poly.type
_entity_poly.pdbx_seq_one_letter_code
_entity_poly.pdbx_strand_id
1 'polypeptide(L)'
;MKNLRSFPRILVGATLCISVLLLLILNSCDSPAPEASAPAPEASTDESSTEAPAPAPEAAAEEPALRTELQFDLRPVVAELDMDQSAPVLRFEYDYRRPPELETPDAKPVVHAAQVELRGASEVVRYVLGFNPGRNTVHLHLHDLSEPVQEVRITNSEAEFRFLSAELIALPLELSRPDSAEPIPADLGQILDYPQRRWRRAEFEFFSWSAYPEIYVIDFNRLAHQSAFFKRLAFFVEKDEFRGTLLTNAELEGKHGWNAHNYSGSGLADFFNAATSQNFPLNPEEELLRSLMLERGVILRASDGSYAAGPGGVISFSRELPHLRRVFLTHEAMHGLFYMEEEFRDYSFSYWNALTAEERRFWRSFFQFRDFDPEDEYLMVNEFQAYLLQQEPERATTYFTNTWVWRLREAQPEDAAWVNELLRNKPDMFSRPAHDLNRVLWWNSGFRGGDVLRLRRLAD
;
A
#
# COMPACT_ATOMS: atom_id res chain seq x y z
N MET A 1 -19.04 50.85 -49.39
CA MET A 1 -18.42 51.83 -48.45
C MET A 1 -18.37 51.15 -47.09
N LYS A 2 -17.21 50.60 -46.71
CA LYS A 2 -16.28 51.11 -45.65
C LYS A 2 -16.93 51.05 -44.24
N ASN A 3 -16.44 50.34 -43.22
CA ASN A 3 -15.18 49.67 -42.87
C ASN A 3 -15.52 48.59 -41.80
N LEU A 4 -15.23 47.29 -41.95
CA LEU A 4 -14.01 46.55 -41.57
C LEU A 4 -13.16 47.17 -40.44
N ARG A 5 -13.20 46.55 -39.25
CA ARG A 5 -12.04 46.38 -38.36
C ARG A 5 -11.95 44.94 -37.89
N SER A 6 -10.83 44.34 -38.26
CA SER A 6 -10.32 43.00 -37.97
C SER A 6 -9.55 42.96 -36.65
N PHE A 7 -9.62 41.83 -35.95
CA PHE A 7 -8.58 41.32 -35.02
C PHE A 7 -8.60 39.78 -35.07
N PRO A 8 -7.49 39.09 -34.75
CA PRO A 8 -6.95 38.05 -35.61
C PRO A 8 -7.22 36.64 -35.09
N ARG A 9 -7.24 35.70 -36.04
CA ARG A 9 -6.96 34.28 -35.80
C ARG A 9 -5.53 34.13 -35.30
N ILE A 10 -5.34 33.47 -34.17
CA ILE A 10 -4.07 32.84 -33.81
C ILE A 10 -4.26 31.33 -33.88
N LEU A 11 -3.32 30.72 -34.60
CA LEU A 11 -3.16 29.32 -34.92
C LEU A 11 -2.70 28.52 -33.68
N VAL A 12 -3.20 27.28 -33.60
CA VAL A 12 -2.55 26.04 -33.13
C VAL A 12 -1.19 26.20 -32.43
N GLY A 13 -1.13 25.75 -31.18
CA GLY A 13 0.10 25.54 -30.42
C GLY A 13 -0.14 24.66 -29.20
N ALA A 14 -0.23 23.35 -29.42
CA ALA A 14 -0.19 22.34 -28.36
C ALA A 14 1.27 22.11 -27.95
N THR A 15 1.73 22.60 -26.80
CA THR A 15 2.87 22.02 -26.05
C THR A 15 3.04 22.69 -24.68
N LEU A 16 3.48 21.89 -23.71
CA LEU A 16 3.96 22.23 -22.36
C LEU A 16 2.92 22.63 -21.28
N CYS A 17 2.44 21.62 -20.55
CA CYS A 17 2.04 21.80 -19.14
C CYS A 17 2.38 20.56 -18.27
N ILE A 18 3.46 19.84 -18.61
CA ILE A 18 3.91 18.63 -17.87
C ILE A 18 5.19 18.89 -17.04
N SER A 19 5.81 20.08 -17.14
CA SER A 19 7.19 20.26 -16.64
C SER A 19 7.35 20.81 -15.22
N VAL A 20 6.27 21.05 -14.46
CA VAL A 20 6.39 21.58 -13.07
C VAL A 20 5.95 20.55 -12.01
N LEU A 21 5.15 19.55 -12.38
CA LEU A 21 4.72 18.49 -11.45
C LEU A 21 5.85 17.46 -11.16
N LEU A 22 6.86 17.36 -12.04
CA LEU A 22 7.94 16.38 -11.94
C LEU A 22 9.16 16.86 -11.13
N LEU A 23 9.33 18.17 -10.91
CA LEU A 23 10.59 18.73 -10.39
C LEU A 23 10.68 18.81 -8.86
N LEU A 24 9.58 18.57 -8.12
CA LEU A 24 9.55 18.71 -6.66
C LEU A 24 9.48 17.39 -5.89
N ILE A 25 9.32 16.25 -6.58
CA ILE A 25 9.45 14.91 -5.97
C ILE A 25 10.90 14.40 -6.02
N LEU A 26 11.75 14.97 -6.89
CA LEU A 26 13.12 14.50 -7.13
C LEU A 26 14.22 15.14 -6.26
N ASN A 27 13.91 16.09 -5.37
CA ASN A 27 14.92 16.82 -4.58
C ASN A 27 15.05 16.33 -3.11
N SER A 28 14.81 15.05 -2.83
CA SER A 28 15.03 14.47 -1.49
C SER A 28 16.00 13.30 -1.46
N CYS A 29 16.80 13.12 -2.52
CA CYS A 29 17.96 12.25 -2.49
C CYS A 29 19.19 13.08 -2.88
N ASP A 30 20.27 12.88 -2.14
CA ASP A 30 21.61 13.48 -2.28
C ASP A 30 21.83 14.88 -1.68
N SER A 31 22.25 14.89 -0.40
CA SER A 31 23.35 15.74 0.04
C SER A 31 24.07 15.09 1.24
N PRO A 32 25.41 14.98 1.21
CA PRO A 32 26.19 14.36 2.29
C PRO A 32 26.27 15.30 3.50
N ALA A 33 26.32 14.69 4.69
CA ALA A 33 26.53 15.39 5.96
C ALA A 33 27.83 16.22 5.94
N PRO A 34 27.86 17.44 6.53
CA PRO A 34 29.09 18.18 6.66
C PRO A 34 29.95 17.59 7.79
N GLU A 35 31.18 17.21 7.43
CA GLU A 35 32.26 16.91 8.38
C GLU A 35 32.53 18.13 9.27
N ALA A 36 32.25 18.00 10.57
CA ALA A 36 32.69 18.94 11.58
C ALA A 36 34.10 18.55 12.05
N SER A 37 35.12 19.19 11.48
CA SER A 37 36.47 19.21 12.05
C SER A 37 36.49 20.14 13.27
N ALA A 38 36.79 19.60 14.45
CA ALA A 38 37.17 20.39 15.62
C ALA A 38 38.57 19.98 16.08
N PRO A 39 39.42 20.93 16.52
CA PRO A 39 40.83 20.69 16.76
C PRO A 39 41.08 20.07 18.15
N ALA A 40 42.12 19.25 18.21
CA ALA A 40 42.66 18.70 19.45
C ALA A 40 43.25 19.80 20.35
N PRO A 41 43.09 19.70 21.70
CA PRO A 41 43.98 20.37 22.63
C PRO A 41 45.07 19.43 23.16
N GLU A 42 46.17 20.09 23.46
CA GLU A 42 47.49 19.61 23.83
C GLU A 42 47.56 18.75 25.09
N ALA A 43 48.64 17.97 25.13
CA ALA A 43 49.04 17.10 26.21
C ALA A 43 49.46 17.87 27.48
N SER A 44 49.02 17.38 28.64
CA SER A 44 49.71 17.59 29.91
C SER A 44 50.12 16.23 30.48
N THR A 45 51.42 16.06 30.64
CA THR A 45 52.08 14.96 31.34
C THR A 45 51.76 14.99 32.83
N ASP A 46 51.35 13.86 33.40
CA ASP A 46 51.71 13.56 34.79
C ASP A 46 51.90 12.05 34.99
N GLU A 47 52.99 11.72 35.68
CA GLU A 47 53.48 10.38 35.97
C GLU A 47 52.72 9.76 37.15
N SER A 48 52.67 8.41 37.19
CA SER A 48 52.64 7.54 38.38
C SER A 48 51.55 6.47 38.33
N SER A 49 51.97 5.23 38.04
CA SER A 49 51.82 4.05 38.92
C SER A 49 51.63 2.78 38.08
N THR A 50 52.66 1.93 38.10
CA THR A 50 52.69 0.59 37.53
C THR A 50 51.81 -0.36 38.34
N GLU A 51 50.73 -0.85 37.75
CA GLU A 51 50.00 -2.03 38.19
C GLU A 51 49.82 -2.98 37.01
N ALA A 52 50.14 -4.26 37.21
CA ALA A 52 50.17 -5.27 36.14
C ALA A 52 48.76 -5.54 35.59
N PRO A 53 48.59 -5.73 34.27
CA PRO A 53 47.27 -5.99 33.70
C PRO A 53 46.79 -7.40 34.09
N ALA A 54 45.59 -7.46 34.66
CA ALA A 54 44.82 -8.70 34.80
C ALA A 54 44.57 -9.31 33.40
N PRO A 55 44.52 -10.65 33.28
CA PRO A 55 44.25 -11.30 32.01
C PRO A 55 42.89 -10.84 31.45
N ALA A 56 42.89 -10.52 30.16
CA ALA A 56 41.69 -10.15 29.42
C ALA A 56 40.60 -11.23 29.61
N PRO A 57 39.32 -10.85 29.78
CA PRO A 57 38.24 -11.82 29.78
C PRO A 57 38.26 -12.54 28.45
N GLU A 58 38.33 -13.87 28.52
CA GLU A 58 38.10 -14.78 27.40
C GLU A 58 36.85 -14.31 26.66
N ALA A 59 37.00 -13.99 25.36
CA ALA A 59 35.88 -13.66 24.51
C ALA A 59 34.87 -14.81 24.61
N ALA A 60 33.71 -14.53 25.21
CA ALA A 60 32.60 -15.46 25.18
C ALA A 60 32.35 -15.79 23.71
N ALA A 61 32.57 -17.06 23.36
CA ALA A 61 32.22 -17.55 22.04
C ALA A 61 30.72 -17.29 21.86
N GLU A 62 30.38 -16.36 20.97
CA GLU A 62 28.99 -16.17 20.53
C GLU A 62 28.47 -17.55 20.10
N GLU A 63 27.44 -18.05 20.77
CA GLU A 63 26.75 -19.25 20.32
C GLU A 63 26.35 -19.02 18.86
N PRO A 64 26.61 -19.97 17.95
CA PRO A 64 26.27 -19.79 16.55
C PRO A 64 24.76 -19.55 16.44
N ALA A 65 24.39 -18.35 15.99
CA ALA A 65 23.00 -18.00 15.74
C ALA A 65 22.34 -19.13 14.94
N LEU A 66 21.16 -19.57 15.41
CA LEU A 66 20.44 -20.70 14.84
C LEU A 66 20.04 -20.37 13.39
N ARG A 67 20.90 -20.71 12.43
CA ARG A 67 20.64 -20.49 11.00
C ARG A 67 19.87 -21.66 10.44
N THR A 68 18.62 -21.43 10.06
CA THR A 68 17.81 -22.39 9.33
C THR A 68 17.93 -22.10 7.84
N GLU A 69 18.25 -23.13 7.05
CA GLU A 69 18.29 -23.05 5.58
C GLU A 69 17.38 -24.13 4.99
N LEU A 70 16.44 -23.71 4.15
CA LEU A 70 15.54 -24.57 3.40
C LEU A 70 15.86 -24.45 1.92
N GLN A 71 15.89 -25.58 1.22
CA GLN A 71 16.24 -25.65 -0.19
C GLN A 71 15.24 -26.53 -0.92
N PHE A 72 14.67 -26.01 -2.00
CA PHE A 72 13.71 -26.70 -2.85
C PHE A 72 14.32 -26.86 -4.24
N ASP A 73 14.63 -28.10 -4.64
CA ASP A 73 15.05 -28.42 -6.01
C ASP A 73 13.81 -28.52 -6.91
N LEU A 74 13.65 -27.54 -7.80
CA LEU A 74 12.50 -27.41 -8.68
C LEU A 74 12.73 -28.02 -10.06
N ARG A 75 13.96 -28.45 -10.40
CA ARG A 75 14.28 -29.00 -11.73
C ARG A 75 13.38 -30.17 -12.15
N PRO A 76 13.07 -31.15 -11.28
CA PRO A 76 12.23 -32.28 -11.69
C PRO A 76 10.81 -31.83 -12.04
N VAL A 77 10.27 -30.86 -11.30
CA VAL A 77 8.86 -30.47 -11.39
C VAL A 77 8.65 -29.44 -12.49
N VAL A 78 9.54 -28.45 -12.63
CA VAL A 78 9.47 -27.43 -13.68
C VAL A 78 9.63 -28.06 -15.07
N ALA A 79 10.37 -29.16 -15.20
CA ALA A 79 10.48 -29.90 -16.46
C ALA A 79 9.17 -30.55 -16.93
N GLU A 80 8.21 -30.77 -16.01
CA GLU A 80 6.90 -31.37 -16.32
C GLU A 80 5.82 -30.31 -16.56
N LEU A 81 6.07 -29.04 -16.25
CA LEU A 81 5.11 -27.95 -16.42
C LEU A 81 5.11 -27.41 -17.85
N ASP A 82 3.91 -27.23 -18.39
CA ASP A 82 3.72 -26.42 -19.59
C ASP A 82 3.81 -24.94 -19.21
N MET A 83 5.00 -24.38 -19.40
CA MET A 83 5.33 -22.99 -19.08
C MET A 83 4.68 -21.97 -20.03
N ASP A 84 4.13 -22.42 -21.15
CA ASP A 84 3.37 -21.58 -22.08
C ASP A 84 1.90 -21.45 -21.65
N GLN A 85 1.38 -22.44 -20.90
CA GLN A 85 0.00 -22.46 -20.41
C GLN A 85 -0.13 -22.11 -18.93
N SER A 86 0.97 -22.18 -18.16
CA SER A 86 0.94 -21.98 -16.72
C SER A 86 2.11 -21.19 -16.16
N ALA A 87 1.84 -20.45 -15.08
CA ALA A 87 2.84 -19.78 -14.26
C ALA A 87 3.11 -20.62 -13.00
N PRO A 88 4.35 -21.09 -12.78
CA PRO A 88 4.70 -21.78 -11.56
C PRO A 88 4.79 -20.81 -10.38
N VAL A 89 4.18 -21.20 -9.27
CA VAL A 89 4.19 -20.47 -8.00
C VAL A 89 4.56 -21.44 -6.89
N LEU A 90 5.55 -21.09 -6.09
CA LEU A 90 5.83 -21.82 -4.86
C LEU A 90 4.93 -21.26 -3.77
N ARG A 91 3.90 -22.02 -3.39
CA ARG A 91 3.07 -21.71 -2.22
C ARG A 91 3.72 -22.36 -1.01
N PHE A 92 4.02 -21.58 0.02
CA PHE A 92 4.54 -22.13 1.26
C PHE A 92 3.92 -21.47 2.48
N GLU A 93 3.95 -22.19 3.59
CA GLU A 93 3.40 -21.77 4.85
C GLU A 93 4.47 -21.75 5.94
N TYR A 94 4.41 -20.73 6.78
CA TYR A 94 5.23 -20.61 7.98
C TYR A 94 4.38 -20.16 9.17
N ASP A 95 4.81 -20.51 10.37
CA ASP A 95 4.36 -19.91 11.63
C ASP A 95 5.50 -19.06 12.17
N TYR A 96 5.22 -17.83 12.57
CA TYR A 96 6.20 -16.99 13.25
C TYR A 96 5.60 -16.49 14.56
N ARG A 97 6.32 -16.73 15.66
CA ARG A 97 5.92 -16.21 16.96
C ARG A 97 6.72 -14.95 17.23
N ARG A 98 6.08 -13.92 17.77
CA ARG A 98 6.84 -12.75 18.23
C ARG A 98 7.74 -13.20 19.38
N PRO A 99 9.00 -12.74 19.43
CA PRO A 99 9.83 -12.86 20.61
C PRO A 99 9.10 -12.28 21.84
N PRO A 100 9.29 -12.84 23.05
CA PRO A 100 8.60 -12.38 24.26
C PRO A 100 8.76 -10.88 24.54
N GLU A 101 9.90 -10.28 24.21
CA GLU A 101 10.16 -8.84 24.33
C GLU A 101 9.28 -7.97 23.43
N LEU A 102 8.74 -8.56 22.37
CA LEU A 102 7.83 -7.94 21.41
C LEU A 102 6.36 -8.30 21.66
N GLU A 103 6.02 -9.05 22.72
CA GLU A 103 4.64 -9.42 23.11
C GLU A 103 3.95 -8.34 23.97
N THR A 104 4.37 -7.07 23.87
CA THR A 104 3.67 -5.95 24.52
C THR A 104 3.08 -4.99 23.49
N PRO A 105 1.86 -4.45 23.71
CA PRO A 105 1.29 -3.45 22.81
C PRO A 105 2.12 -2.16 22.65
N ASP A 106 3.03 -1.91 23.58
CA ASP A 106 3.93 -0.76 23.58
C ASP A 106 5.27 -1.02 22.85
N ALA A 107 5.49 -2.26 22.39
CA ALA A 107 6.71 -2.63 21.69
C ALA A 107 6.87 -1.82 20.40
N LYS A 108 8.12 -1.43 20.13
CA LYS A 108 8.45 -0.75 18.88
C LYS A 108 8.32 -1.74 17.71
N PRO A 109 7.76 -1.33 16.57
CA PRO A 109 7.71 -2.19 15.39
C PRO A 109 9.10 -2.61 14.91
N VAL A 110 9.40 -3.91 14.99
CA VAL A 110 10.61 -4.53 14.44
C VAL A 110 10.22 -5.45 13.29
N VAL A 111 11.02 -5.48 12.23
CA VAL A 111 10.85 -6.45 11.14
C VAL A 111 11.92 -7.51 11.22
N HIS A 112 11.45 -8.71 11.56
CA HIS A 112 12.21 -9.94 11.44
C HIS A 112 11.94 -10.51 10.05
N ALA A 113 12.94 -11.13 9.43
CA ALA A 113 12.81 -11.53 8.04
C ALA A 113 13.69 -12.71 7.66
N ALA A 114 13.26 -13.45 6.63
CA ALA A 114 14.09 -14.40 5.91
C ALA A 114 14.64 -13.77 4.62
N GLN A 115 15.80 -14.25 4.18
CA GLN A 115 16.23 -14.09 2.80
C GLN A 115 15.67 -15.22 1.95
N VAL A 116 15.13 -14.89 0.79
CA VAL A 116 14.65 -15.85 -0.20
C VAL A 116 15.45 -15.65 -1.49
N GLU A 117 16.01 -16.72 -2.04
CA GLU A 117 16.73 -16.70 -3.30
C GLU A 117 16.03 -17.58 -4.33
N LEU A 118 15.73 -17.01 -5.49
CA LEU A 118 15.38 -17.75 -6.69
C LEU A 118 16.65 -17.95 -7.51
N ARG A 119 17.00 -19.19 -7.82
CA ARG A 119 18.25 -19.55 -8.50
C ARG A 119 17.94 -20.25 -9.82
N GLY A 120 18.44 -19.69 -10.91
CA GLY A 120 18.50 -20.31 -12.23
C GLY A 120 19.84 -21.01 -12.46
N ALA A 121 20.17 -21.30 -13.72
CA ALA A 121 21.47 -21.87 -14.08
C ALA A 121 22.63 -20.87 -13.92
N SER A 122 22.35 -19.58 -14.12
CA SER A 122 23.32 -18.49 -14.17
C SER A 122 22.88 -17.23 -13.44
N GLU A 123 21.59 -17.08 -13.16
CA GLU A 123 20.99 -15.92 -12.48
C GLU A 123 20.53 -16.27 -11.06
N VAL A 124 20.60 -15.28 -10.16
CA VAL A 124 20.03 -15.37 -8.82
C VAL A 124 19.29 -14.08 -8.53
N VAL A 125 18.02 -14.18 -8.14
CA VAL A 125 17.23 -13.04 -7.66
C VAL A 125 16.95 -13.23 -6.18
N ARG A 126 17.13 -12.16 -5.39
CA ARG A 126 16.95 -12.18 -3.94
C ARG A 126 15.74 -11.38 -3.51
N TYR A 127 15.09 -11.86 -2.46
CA TYR A 127 14.02 -11.18 -1.77
C TYR A 127 14.27 -11.19 -0.27
N VAL A 128 13.67 -10.21 0.40
CA VAL A 128 13.43 -10.23 1.84
C VAL A 128 11.96 -10.59 2.06
N LEU A 129 11.73 -11.62 2.87
CA LEU A 129 10.41 -11.99 3.37
C LEU A 129 10.26 -11.48 4.81
N GLY A 130 9.52 -10.40 5.01
CA GLY A 130 9.15 -9.92 6.32
C GLY A 130 8.16 -10.87 7.01
N PHE A 131 8.39 -11.15 8.30
CA PHE A 131 7.55 -12.05 9.08
C PHE A 131 6.39 -11.31 9.73
N ASN A 132 5.19 -11.74 9.40
CA ASN A 132 3.99 -11.44 10.19
C ASN A 132 3.79 -12.52 11.27
N PRO A 133 3.23 -12.17 12.44
CA PRO A 133 2.93 -13.13 13.50
C PRO A 133 1.92 -14.18 13.04
N GLY A 134 1.96 -15.33 13.71
CA GLY A 134 1.06 -16.46 13.48
C GLY A 134 1.35 -17.21 12.19
N ARG A 135 0.34 -17.97 11.73
CA ARG A 135 0.41 -18.78 10.51
C ARG A 135 0.16 -17.91 9.29
N ASN A 136 1.08 -18.00 8.33
CA ASN A 136 1.07 -17.19 7.12
C ASN A 136 1.26 -18.07 5.89
N THR A 137 0.60 -17.70 4.80
CA THR A 137 0.80 -18.28 3.47
C THR A 137 1.48 -17.26 2.56
N VAL A 138 2.48 -17.71 1.83
CA VAL A 138 3.20 -16.91 0.82
C VAL A 138 3.04 -17.59 -0.53
N HIS A 139 2.68 -16.81 -1.54
CA HIS A 139 2.66 -17.24 -2.93
C HIS A 139 3.83 -16.57 -3.64
N LEU A 140 4.94 -17.30 -3.78
CA LEU A 140 6.15 -16.81 -4.43
C LEU A 140 6.10 -17.16 -5.92
N HIS A 141 5.79 -16.15 -6.74
CA HIS A 141 5.78 -16.32 -8.19
C HIS A 141 7.19 -16.45 -8.75
N LEU A 142 7.46 -17.50 -9.54
CA LEU A 142 8.81 -17.92 -9.92
C LEU A 142 9.26 -17.35 -11.27
N HIS A 143 9.04 -16.05 -11.45
CA HIS A 143 8.85 -15.52 -12.79
C HIS A 143 9.77 -14.34 -13.12
N ASP A 144 10.64 -14.01 -12.16
CA ASP A 144 11.55 -12.86 -12.12
C ASP A 144 12.96 -13.16 -12.64
N LEU A 145 13.25 -14.43 -12.92
CA LEU A 145 14.43 -14.87 -13.67
C LEU A 145 14.13 -14.87 -15.18
N SER A 146 15.16 -14.60 -15.99
CA SER A 146 15.05 -14.70 -17.46
C SER A 146 15.06 -16.16 -17.94
N GLU A 147 15.51 -17.07 -17.06
CA GLU A 147 15.59 -18.51 -17.25
C GLU A 147 14.69 -19.25 -16.23
N PRO A 148 14.40 -20.55 -16.46
CA PRO A 148 13.62 -21.34 -15.51
C PRO A 148 14.30 -21.41 -14.14
N VAL A 149 13.51 -21.21 -13.08
CA VAL A 149 13.97 -21.36 -11.69
C VAL A 149 14.28 -22.84 -11.43
N GLN A 150 15.50 -23.12 -11.00
CA GLN A 150 15.97 -24.47 -10.68
C GLN A 150 15.92 -24.75 -9.18
N GLU A 151 16.11 -23.72 -8.36
CA GLU A 151 16.14 -23.85 -6.91
C GLU A 151 15.52 -22.62 -6.24
N VAL A 152 14.80 -22.87 -5.15
CA VAL A 152 14.43 -21.82 -4.19
C VAL A 152 15.14 -22.10 -2.87
N ARG A 153 15.78 -21.07 -2.31
CA ARG A 153 16.45 -21.14 -1.01
C ARG A 153 15.85 -20.14 -0.05
N ILE A 154 15.53 -20.56 1.16
CA ILE A 154 15.06 -19.69 2.24
C ILE A 154 16.05 -19.79 3.38
N THR A 155 16.68 -18.66 3.75
CA THR A 155 17.61 -18.57 4.87
C THR A 155 17.02 -17.66 5.94
N ASN A 156 17.02 -18.15 7.17
CA ASN A 156 16.49 -17.45 8.33
C ASN A 156 17.42 -17.60 9.54
N SER A 157 17.43 -16.61 10.43
CA SER A 157 18.18 -16.63 11.70
C SER A 157 17.28 -16.47 12.93
N GLU A 158 15.97 -16.31 12.74
CA GLU A 158 14.99 -16.15 13.80
C GLU A 158 14.58 -17.51 14.36
N ALA A 159 14.78 -17.73 15.66
CA ALA A 159 14.45 -19.00 16.31
C ALA A 159 12.93 -19.27 16.37
N GLU A 160 12.14 -18.21 16.28
CA GLU A 160 10.68 -18.22 16.36
C GLU A 160 10.01 -18.52 15.02
N PHE A 161 10.78 -18.56 13.92
CA PHE A 161 10.29 -18.96 12.60
C PHE A 161 10.18 -20.48 12.50
N ARG A 162 9.03 -20.96 12.04
CA ARG A 162 8.77 -22.37 11.80
C ARG A 162 8.18 -22.56 10.42
N PHE A 163 8.93 -23.24 9.56
CA PHE A 163 8.40 -23.68 8.27
C PHE A 163 7.40 -24.82 8.47
N LEU A 164 6.27 -24.77 7.76
CA LEU A 164 5.19 -25.74 7.90
C LEU A 164 5.05 -26.63 6.67
N SER A 165 4.94 -26.02 5.49
CA SER A 165 4.73 -26.76 4.23
C SER A 165 5.16 -25.92 3.02
N ALA A 166 5.42 -26.58 1.91
CA ALA A 166 5.50 -25.96 0.60
C ALA A 166 4.93 -26.89 -0.47
N GLU A 167 4.33 -26.28 -1.49
CA GLU A 167 3.82 -26.94 -2.67
C GLU A 167 4.08 -26.06 -3.90
N LEU A 168 4.40 -26.70 -5.03
CA LEU A 168 4.46 -26.01 -6.30
C LEU A 168 3.08 -26.09 -6.95
N ILE A 169 2.48 -24.94 -7.23
CA ILE A 169 1.22 -24.83 -7.94
C ILE A 169 1.44 -24.24 -9.34
N ALA A 170 0.63 -24.68 -10.30
CA ALA A 170 0.62 -24.17 -11.66
C ALA A 170 -0.64 -23.31 -11.85
N LEU A 171 -0.47 -21.99 -11.94
CA LEU A 171 -1.58 -21.08 -12.20
C LEU A 171 -1.81 -20.96 -13.70
N PRO A 172 -3.05 -21.08 -14.20
CA PRO A 172 -3.32 -20.95 -15.63
C PRO A 172 -3.05 -19.51 -16.11
N LEU A 173 -2.40 -19.39 -17.26
CA LEU A 173 -2.14 -18.10 -17.94
C LEU A 173 -3.33 -17.62 -18.79
N GLU A 174 -4.34 -18.47 -18.97
CA GLU A 174 -5.60 -18.13 -19.62
C GLU A 174 -6.76 -18.27 -18.64
N LEU A 175 -7.78 -17.42 -18.78
CA LEU A 175 -9.01 -17.58 -18.02
C LEU A 175 -9.88 -18.65 -18.67
N SER A 176 -10.50 -19.48 -17.83
CA SER A 176 -11.55 -20.39 -18.30
C SER A 176 -12.72 -19.65 -18.96
N ARG A 177 -12.97 -18.39 -18.56
CA ARG A 177 -13.95 -17.47 -19.17
C ARG A 177 -13.48 -16.01 -19.01
N PRO A 178 -13.78 -15.09 -19.95
CA PRO A 178 -13.37 -13.68 -19.86
C PRO A 178 -13.83 -12.96 -18.57
N ASP A 179 -15.00 -13.35 -18.06
CA ASP A 179 -15.65 -12.83 -16.85
C ASP A 179 -15.28 -13.59 -15.56
N SER A 180 -14.38 -14.58 -15.63
CA SER A 180 -13.98 -15.38 -14.47
C SER A 180 -13.49 -14.52 -13.31
N ALA A 181 -14.04 -14.74 -12.12
CA ALA A 181 -13.62 -14.05 -10.90
C ALA A 181 -12.47 -14.74 -10.16
N GLU A 182 -11.67 -15.58 -10.82
CA GLU A 182 -10.55 -16.27 -10.18
C GLU A 182 -9.36 -15.32 -10.00
N PRO A 183 -9.05 -14.87 -8.77
CA PRO A 183 -7.94 -13.96 -8.54
C PRO A 183 -6.61 -14.72 -8.50
N ILE A 184 -5.52 -14.07 -8.90
CA ILE A 184 -4.18 -14.59 -8.66
C ILE A 184 -3.78 -14.27 -7.21
N PRO A 185 -3.51 -15.27 -6.36
CA PRO A 185 -2.99 -14.99 -5.02
C PRO A 185 -1.53 -14.51 -5.11
N ALA A 186 -1.25 -13.36 -4.50
CA ALA A 186 0.10 -12.78 -4.51
C ALA A 186 0.33 -11.86 -3.29
N ASP A 187 1.59 -11.66 -2.92
CA ASP A 187 1.96 -10.56 -2.03
C ASP A 187 1.91 -9.22 -2.79
N LEU A 188 1.62 -8.13 -2.08
CA LEU A 188 1.57 -6.79 -2.70
C LEU A 188 2.89 -6.41 -3.39
N GLY A 189 4.03 -6.87 -2.87
CA GLY A 189 5.33 -6.65 -3.51
C GLY A 189 5.42 -7.28 -4.90
N GLN A 190 4.89 -8.48 -5.07
CA GLN A 190 4.85 -9.12 -6.39
C GLN A 190 3.75 -8.57 -7.29
N ILE A 191 2.62 -8.11 -6.74
CA ILE A 191 1.57 -7.45 -7.53
C ILE A 191 2.11 -6.17 -8.16
N LEU A 192 2.88 -5.38 -7.39
CA LEU A 192 3.48 -4.12 -7.85
C LEU A 192 4.32 -4.31 -9.12
N ASP A 193 5.11 -5.38 -9.14
CA ASP A 193 6.08 -5.71 -10.20
C ASP A 193 5.57 -6.80 -11.18
N TYR A 194 4.32 -7.26 -11.04
CA TYR A 194 3.79 -8.36 -11.84
C TYR A 194 3.88 -8.04 -13.34
N PRO A 195 4.38 -8.94 -14.20
CA PRO A 195 4.63 -8.61 -15.60
C PRO A 195 3.33 -8.63 -16.41
N GLN A 196 3.03 -7.52 -17.11
CA GLN A 196 1.80 -7.41 -17.91
C GLN A 196 1.67 -8.45 -19.01
N ARG A 197 2.79 -8.99 -19.54
CA ARG A 197 2.76 -10.08 -20.52
C ARG A 197 2.12 -11.37 -19.99
N ARG A 198 1.99 -11.50 -18.67
CA ARG A 198 1.34 -12.62 -17.98
C ARG A 198 -0.07 -12.27 -17.49
N TRP A 199 -0.55 -11.07 -17.78
CA TRP A 199 -1.94 -10.74 -17.47
C TRP A 199 -2.87 -11.55 -18.35
N ARG A 200 -3.94 -12.05 -17.71
CA ARG A 200 -4.95 -12.84 -18.39
C ARG A 200 -5.99 -11.97 -19.10
N ARG A 201 -5.92 -10.64 -18.92
CA ARG A 201 -6.72 -9.63 -19.64
C ARG A 201 -5.82 -8.47 -20.07
N ALA A 202 -6.21 -7.78 -21.14
CA ALA A 202 -5.41 -6.70 -21.69
C ALA A 202 -5.47 -5.42 -20.82
N GLU A 203 -6.60 -5.18 -20.17
CA GLU A 203 -6.93 -3.93 -19.48
C GLU A 203 -6.48 -3.93 -18.01
N PHE A 204 -6.57 -5.08 -17.33
CA PHE A 204 -6.25 -5.23 -15.93
C PHE A 204 -5.90 -6.68 -15.55
N GLU A 205 -5.30 -6.88 -14.38
CA GLU A 205 -5.27 -8.19 -13.73
C GLU A 205 -5.92 -8.14 -12.34
N PHE A 206 -6.49 -9.26 -11.92
CA PHE A 206 -7.22 -9.42 -10.68
C PHE A 206 -6.46 -10.34 -9.73
N PHE A 207 -6.16 -9.83 -8.54
CA PHE A 207 -5.39 -10.52 -7.52
C PHE A 207 -6.15 -10.61 -6.20
N SER A 208 -5.71 -11.55 -5.36
CA SER A 208 -6.08 -11.65 -3.95
C SER A 208 -4.82 -11.45 -3.13
N TRP A 209 -4.88 -10.56 -2.14
CA TRP A 209 -3.72 -10.28 -1.30
C TRP A 209 -3.47 -11.47 -0.38
N SER A 210 -2.32 -12.14 -0.54
CA SER A 210 -2.01 -13.38 0.21
C SER A 210 -2.06 -13.23 1.74
N ALA A 211 -1.84 -12.02 2.25
CA ALA A 211 -1.94 -11.70 3.67
C ALA A 211 -3.39 -11.60 4.18
N TYR A 212 -4.28 -11.09 3.33
CA TYR A 212 -5.69 -10.85 3.58
C TYR A 212 -6.47 -11.28 2.34
N PRO A 213 -6.75 -12.59 2.18
CA PRO A 213 -7.32 -13.13 0.93
C PRO A 213 -8.68 -12.53 0.53
N GLU A 214 -9.38 -11.91 1.48
CA GLU A 214 -10.64 -11.17 1.31
C GLU A 214 -10.44 -9.74 0.77
N ILE A 215 -9.20 -9.26 0.70
CA ILE A 215 -8.83 -8.01 0.04
C ILE A 215 -8.34 -8.31 -1.37
N TYR A 216 -9.14 -7.86 -2.34
CA TYR A 216 -8.85 -8.06 -3.76
C TYR A 216 -8.19 -6.83 -4.36
N VAL A 217 -7.27 -7.05 -5.29
CA VAL A 217 -6.49 -5.99 -5.93
C VAL A 217 -6.75 -6.02 -7.43
N ILE A 218 -7.15 -4.88 -8.00
CA ILE A 218 -7.24 -4.71 -9.45
C ILE A 218 -6.12 -3.77 -9.92
N ASP A 219 -5.18 -4.30 -10.70
CA ASP A 219 -4.08 -3.53 -11.28
C ASP A 219 -4.40 -3.21 -12.74
N PHE A 220 -4.64 -1.93 -13.04
CA PHE A 220 -5.05 -1.47 -14.38
C PHE A 220 -3.86 -0.97 -15.19
N ASN A 221 -3.87 -1.25 -16.50
CA ASN A 221 -2.86 -0.67 -17.40
C ASN A 221 -3.01 0.85 -17.56
N ARG A 222 -4.23 1.41 -17.36
CA ARG A 222 -4.61 2.79 -17.66
C ARG A 222 -5.62 3.35 -16.66
N LEU A 223 -5.55 4.65 -16.38
CA LEU A 223 -6.52 5.33 -15.51
C LEU A 223 -7.92 5.33 -16.11
N ALA A 224 -8.04 5.37 -17.44
CA ALA A 224 -9.34 5.32 -18.11
C ALA A 224 -10.11 4.02 -17.81
N HIS A 225 -9.42 2.87 -17.78
CA HIS A 225 -10.05 1.59 -17.45
C HIS A 225 -10.42 1.52 -15.97
N GLN A 226 -9.55 1.97 -15.07
CA GLN A 226 -9.88 2.09 -13.65
C GLN A 226 -11.09 3.00 -13.41
N SER A 227 -11.14 4.13 -14.12
CA SER A 227 -12.22 5.11 -14.03
C SER A 227 -13.57 4.53 -14.46
N ALA A 228 -13.59 3.65 -15.48
CA ALA A 228 -14.81 2.98 -15.91
C ALA A 228 -15.42 2.09 -14.82
N PHE A 229 -14.59 1.48 -13.98
CA PHE A 229 -15.02 0.68 -12.82
C PHE A 229 -15.47 1.56 -11.64
N PHE A 230 -14.68 2.58 -11.30
CA PHE A 230 -14.75 3.16 -9.95
C PHE A 230 -15.16 4.63 -9.89
N LYS A 231 -15.22 5.35 -11.02
CA LYS A 231 -15.49 6.80 -10.98
C LYS A 231 -16.87 7.12 -10.40
N ARG A 232 -17.94 6.47 -10.89
CA ARG A 232 -19.29 6.72 -10.36
C ARG A 232 -19.39 6.31 -8.89
N LEU A 233 -18.73 5.23 -8.51
CA LEU A 233 -18.66 4.75 -7.14
C LEU A 233 -17.94 5.75 -6.21
N ALA A 234 -16.81 6.31 -6.63
CA ALA A 234 -16.08 7.33 -5.87
C ALA A 234 -16.94 8.56 -5.58
N PHE A 235 -17.69 9.03 -6.58
CA PHE A 235 -18.61 10.15 -6.40
C PHE A 235 -19.78 9.81 -5.47
N PHE A 236 -20.27 8.57 -5.52
CA PHE A 236 -21.36 8.11 -4.67
C PHE A 236 -20.94 7.90 -3.21
N VAL A 237 -19.73 7.39 -2.96
CA VAL A 237 -19.27 7.01 -1.61
C VAL A 237 -18.54 8.15 -0.90
N GLU A 238 -17.67 8.88 -1.62
CA GLU A 238 -16.62 9.69 -0.98
C GLU A 238 -16.78 11.20 -1.18
N LYS A 239 -17.33 11.63 -2.33
CA LYS A 239 -17.33 13.04 -2.73
C LYS A 239 -18.49 13.82 -2.08
N ASP A 240 -18.15 14.88 -1.35
CA ASP A 240 -19.06 15.74 -0.56
C ASP A 240 -20.39 16.04 -1.26
N GLU A 241 -20.37 16.79 -2.37
CA GLU A 241 -21.56 17.26 -3.08
C GLU A 241 -22.43 16.13 -3.67
N PHE A 242 -21.92 14.90 -3.76
CA PHE A 242 -22.50 13.81 -4.56
C PHE A 242 -22.78 12.54 -3.77
N ARG A 243 -22.43 12.49 -2.48
CA ARG A 243 -22.59 11.28 -1.68
C ARG A 243 -24.03 10.79 -1.68
N GLY A 244 -24.22 9.48 -1.88
CA GLY A 244 -25.53 8.84 -2.02
C GLY A 244 -26.26 9.15 -3.33
N THR A 245 -25.68 9.95 -4.22
CA THR A 245 -26.28 10.33 -5.51
C THR A 245 -25.62 9.58 -6.66
N LEU A 246 -26.43 8.92 -7.49
CA LEU A 246 -25.97 8.25 -8.69
C LEU A 246 -25.86 9.27 -9.83
N LEU A 247 -24.68 9.36 -10.44
CA LEU A 247 -24.39 10.29 -11.53
C LEU A 247 -24.04 9.53 -12.79
N THR A 248 -24.54 9.95 -13.94
CA THR A 248 -24.20 9.38 -15.24
C THR A 248 -22.78 9.76 -15.70
N ASN A 249 -22.24 9.03 -16.66
CA ASN A 249 -20.96 9.38 -17.28
C ASN A 249 -20.96 10.78 -17.90
N ALA A 250 -22.09 11.24 -18.43
CA ALA A 250 -22.23 12.58 -18.99
C ALA A 250 -22.15 13.67 -17.90
N GLU A 251 -22.80 13.46 -16.76
CA GLU A 251 -22.71 14.38 -15.61
C GLU A 251 -21.30 14.43 -15.00
N LEU A 252 -20.55 13.34 -15.15
CA LEU A 252 -19.16 13.23 -14.71
C LEU A 252 -18.13 13.59 -15.79
N GLU A 253 -18.54 14.08 -16.95
CA GLU A 253 -17.62 14.47 -18.01
C GLU A 253 -16.66 15.57 -17.51
N GLY A 254 -15.36 15.44 -17.80
CA GLY A 254 -14.33 16.39 -17.36
C GLY A 254 -14.01 16.39 -15.87
N LYS A 255 -14.79 15.71 -15.02
CA LYS A 255 -14.49 15.56 -13.59
C LYS A 255 -13.44 14.48 -13.37
N HIS A 256 -12.52 14.69 -12.42
CA HIS A 256 -11.58 13.66 -12.00
C HIS A 256 -12.20 12.82 -10.88
N GLY A 257 -12.07 11.50 -10.96
CA GLY A 257 -12.36 10.60 -9.82
C GLY A 257 -11.17 10.63 -8.89
N TRP A 258 -10.36 9.58 -8.96
CA TRP A 258 -9.08 9.45 -8.25
C TRP A 258 -8.07 8.67 -9.10
N ASN A 259 -6.83 8.56 -8.61
CA ASN A 259 -5.75 7.81 -9.25
C ASN A 259 -5.57 6.39 -8.70
N ALA A 260 -6.27 6.10 -7.60
CA ALA A 260 -6.34 4.84 -6.89
C ALA A 260 -7.67 4.82 -6.12
N HIS A 261 -8.16 3.63 -5.79
CA HIS A 261 -9.47 3.48 -5.17
C HIS A 261 -9.50 2.32 -4.18
N ASN A 262 -10.30 2.45 -3.13
CA ASN A 262 -10.63 1.41 -2.17
C ASN A 262 -12.14 1.41 -1.90
N TYR A 263 -12.74 0.22 -1.81
CA TYR A 263 -14.14 0.08 -1.39
C TYR A 263 -14.34 -1.16 -0.53
N SER A 264 -14.93 -0.96 0.64
CA SER A 264 -15.42 -2.03 1.50
C SER A 264 -16.69 -2.67 0.91
N GLY A 265 -17.07 -3.82 1.46
CA GLY A 265 -18.36 -4.45 1.14
C GLY A 265 -19.57 -3.54 1.35
N SER A 266 -19.55 -2.64 2.34
CA SER A 266 -20.67 -1.71 2.59
C SER A 266 -20.82 -0.67 1.49
N GLY A 267 -19.73 0.02 1.12
CA GLY A 267 -19.78 1.03 0.04
C GLY A 267 -20.22 0.44 -1.30
N LEU A 268 -19.76 -0.78 -1.62
CA LEU A 268 -20.20 -1.52 -2.80
C LEU A 268 -21.69 -1.90 -2.74
N ALA A 269 -22.14 -2.46 -1.61
CA ALA A 269 -23.53 -2.87 -1.44
C ALA A 269 -24.49 -1.67 -1.55
N ASP A 270 -24.15 -0.54 -0.93
CA ASP A 270 -24.96 0.69 -0.96
C ASP A 270 -25.09 1.23 -2.39
N PHE A 271 -23.99 1.26 -3.15
CA PHE A 271 -24.03 1.70 -4.55
C PHE A 271 -24.92 0.80 -5.43
N PHE A 272 -24.76 -0.52 -5.33
CA PHE A 272 -25.56 -1.45 -6.15
C PHE A 272 -27.03 -1.52 -5.71
N ASN A 273 -27.32 -1.30 -4.42
CA ASN A 273 -28.69 -1.13 -3.92
C ASN A 273 -29.32 0.17 -4.43
N ALA A 274 -28.59 1.28 -4.39
CA ALA A 274 -29.03 2.54 -4.97
C ALA A 274 -29.33 2.36 -6.47
N ALA A 275 -28.43 1.72 -7.21
CA ALA A 275 -28.63 1.50 -8.64
C ALA A 275 -29.87 0.65 -8.94
N THR A 276 -30.08 -0.41 -8.16
CA THR A 276 -31.26 -1.27 -8.28
C THR A 276 -32.55 -0.52 -7.97
N SER A 277 -32.61 0.19 -6.83
CA SER A 277 -33.80 0.91 -6.38
C SER A 277 -34.22 2.04 -7.32
N GLN A 278 -33.26 2.70 -7.95
CA GLN A 278 -33.48 3.81 -8.88
C GLN A 278 -33.61 3.36 -10.34
N ASN A 279 -33.51 2.05 -10.63
CA ASN A 279 -33.38 1.50 -11.99
C ASN A 279 -32.27 2.20 -12.80
N PHE A 280 -31.17 2.53 -12.14
CA PHE A 280 -30.05 3.22 -12.75
C PHE A 280 -29.17 2.24 -13.54
N PRO A 281 -28.86 2.52 -14.82
CA PRO A 281 -28.10 1.61 -15.65
C PRO A 281 -26.62 1.59 -15.24
N LEU A 282 -26.15 0.40 -14.87
CA LEU A 282 -24.72 0.10 -14.72
C LEU A 282 -24.06 0.02 -16.08
N ASN A 283 -22.77 0.38 -16.14
CA ASN A 283 -21.94 0.18 -17.33
C ASN A 283 -21.36 -1.25 -17.30
N PRO A 284 -20.75 -1.75 -18.40
CA PRO A 284 -20.19 -3.10 -18.43
C PRO A 284 -19.15 -3.38 -17.34
N GLU A 285 -18.32 -2.39 -17.01
CA GLU A 285 -17.26 -2.51 -16.00
C GLU A 285 -17.79 -2.60 -14.57
N GLU A 286 -18.84 -1.86 -14.24
CA GLU A 286 -19.54 -1.94 -12.94
C GLU A 286 -20.33 -3.24 -12.81
N GLU A 287 -20.90 -3.74 -13.89
CA GLU A 287 -21.53 -5.06 -13.94
C GLU A 287 -20.52 -6.18 -13.68
N LEU A 288 -19.33 -6.05 -14.28
CA LEU A 288 -18.20 -6.94 -14.02
C LEU A 288 -17.74 -6.81 -12.56
N LEU A 289 -17.53 -5.60 -12.05
CA LEU A 289 -17.18 -5.37 -10.64
C LEU A 289 -18.18 -6.03 -9.69
N ARG A 290 -19.48 -5.82 -9.94
CA ARG A 290 -20.55 -6.44 -9.14
C ARG A 290 -20.44 -7.96 -9.13
N SER A 291 -20.22 -8.56 -10.30
CA SER A 291 -20.08 -10.01 -10.45
C SER A 291 -18.86 -10.54 -9.71
N LEU A 292 -17.70 -9.88 -9.86
CA LEU A 292 -16.47 -10.22 -9.16
C LEU A 292 -16.68 -10.17 -7.63
N MET A 293 -17.27 -9.09 -7.12
CA MET A 293 -17.44 -8.88 -5.68
C MET A 293 -18.49 -9.82 -5.07
N LEU A 294 -19.54 -10.20 -5.82
CA LEU A 294 -20.52 -11.22 -5.42
C LEU A 294 -19.88 -12.60 -5.33
N GLU A 295 -19.13 -13.01 -6.36
CA GLU A 295 -18.51 -14.33 -6.38
C GLU A 295 -17.49 -14.51 -5.25
N ARG A 296 -16.83 -13.40 -4.89
CA ARG A 296 -15.84 -13.33 -3.81
C ARG A 296 -16.42 -13.11 -2.41
N GLY A 297 -17.71 -12.81 -2.31
CA GLY A 297 -18.38 -12.60 -1.04
C GLY A 297 -18.05 -11.27 -0.36
N VAL A 298 -17.43 -10.32 -1.07
CA VAL A 298 -17.26 -8.93 -0.60
C VAL A 298 -18.62 -8.23 -0.50
N ILE A 299 -19.53 -8.57 -1.41
CA ILE A 299 -20.95 -8.29 -1.29
C ILE A 299 -21.74 -9.58 -1.37
N LEU A 300 -22.85 -9.65 -0.65
CA LEU A 300 -23.71 -10.83 -0.56
C LEU A 300 -25.09 -10.50 -1.12
N ARG A 301 -25.75 -11.49 -1.75
CA ARG A 301 -27.14 -11.36 -2.18
C ARG A 301 -28.07 -11.75 -1.02
N ALA A 302 -28.88 -10.81 -0.55
CA ALA A 302 -29.90 -11.07 0.46
C ALA A 302 -31.12 -11.78 -0.14
N SER A 303 -31.97 -12.36 0.72
CA SER A 303 -33.15 -13.12 0.32
C SER A 303 -34.24 -12.27 -0.37
N ASP A 304 -34.30 -10.98 -0.06
CA ASP A 304 -35.19 -10.01 -0.71
C ASP A 304 -34.62 -9.46 -2.04
N GLY A 305 -33.45 -9.94 -2.45
CA GLY A 305 -32.78 -9.53 -3.68
C GLY A 305 -31.89 -8.30 -3.55
N SER A 306 -31.82 -7.66 -2.36
CA SER A 306 -30.87 -6.58 -2.07
C SER A 306 -29.43 -7.11 -1.90
N TYR A 307 -28.48 -6.19 -1.84
CA TYR A 307 -27.07 -6.45 -1.55
C TYR A 307 -26.76 -6.12 -0.09
N ALA A 308 -25.98 -6.97 0.56
CA ALA A 308 -25.43 -6.75 1.90
C ALA A 308 -23.90 -6.78 1.86
N ALA A 309 -23.25 -6.11 2.81
CA ALA A 309 -21.81 -6.17 2.97
C ALA A 309 -21.38 -7.58 3.41
N GLY A 310 -20.36 -8.12 2.75
CA GLY A 310 -19.58 -9.24 3.27
C GLY A 310 -18.20 -8.79 3.76
N PRO A 311 -17.33 -9.72 4.17
CA PRO A 311 -15.99 -9.40 4.64
C PRO A 311 -15.09 -8.91 3.49
N GLY A 312 -14.07 -8.11 3.84
CA GLY A 312 -13.05 -7.67 2.90
C GLY A 312 -13.42 -6.44 2.08
N GLY A 313 -12.85 -6.36 0.88
CA GLY A 313 -12.95 -5.18 0.03
C GLY A 313 -12.13 -5.31 -1.24
N VAL A 314 -12.17 -4.26 -2.05
CA VAL A 314 -11.39 -4.13 -3.28
C VAL A 314 -10.52 -2.88 -3.22
N ILE A 315 -9.28 -3.02 -3.64
CA ILE A 315 -8.35 -1.91 -3.84
C ILE A 315 -7.87 -1.90 -5.30
N SER A 316 -7.55 -0.72 -5.82
CA SER A 316 -7.08 -0.61 -7.20
C SER A 316 -6.12 0.54 -7.40
N PHE A 317 -5.27 0.39 -8.40
CA PHE A 317 -4.31 1.39 -8.84
C PHE A 317 -4.02 1.19 -10.33
N SER A 318 -3.39 2.19 -10.96
CA SER A 318 -3.03 2.15 -12.36
C SER A 318 -1.52 2.22 -12.60
N ARG A 319 -1.08 1.64 -13.72
CA ARG A 319 0.31 1.70 -14.20
C ARG A 319 0.70 3.01 -14.87
N GLU A 320 -0.25 3.90 -15.19
CA GLU A 320 0.03 5.17 -15.90
C GLU A 320 0.90 6.15 -15.09
N LEU A 321 0.96 6.01 -13.77
CA LEU A 321 1.77 6.86 -12.88
C LEU A 321 2.82 6.01 -12.13
N PRO A 322 3.84 5.47 -12.83
CA PRO A 322 4.75 4.44 -12.29
C PRO A 322 5.46 4.85 -10.99
N HIS A 323 5.85 6.12 -10.88
CA HIS A 323 6.55 6.67 -9.72
C HIS A 323 5.68 6.81 -8.45
N LEU A 324 4.35 6.75 -8.59
CA LEU A 324 3.40 6.84 -7.47
C LEU A 324 2.79 5.49 -7.11
N ARG A 325 3.00 4.43 -7.91
CA ARG A 325 2.33 3.13 -7.71
C ARG A 325 2.55 2.56 -6.32
N ARG A 326 3.77 2.64 -5.78
CA ARG A 326 4.04 2.15 -4.43
C ARG A 326 3.29 2.95 -3.37
N VAL A 327 3.23 4.28 -3.49
CA VAL A 327 2.51 5.14 -2.53
C VAL A 327 1.02 4.86 -2.61
N PHE A 328 0.44 4.81 -3.82
CA PHE A 328 -0.96 4.45 -4.00
C PHE A 328 -1.29 3.06 -3.46
N LEU A 329 -0.50 2.04 -3.83
CA LEU A 329 -0.71 0.70 -3.30
C LEU A 329 -0.64 0.66 -1.77
N THR A 330 0.32 1.37 -1.17
CA THR A 330 0.44 1.45 0.29
C THR A 330 -0.77 2.14 0.91
N HIS A 331 -1.20 3.26 0.34
CA HIS A 331 -2.39 4.00 0.78
C HIS A 331 -3.64 3.11 0.69
N GLU A 332 -3.90 2.48 -0.45
CA GLU A 332 -5.07 1.63 -0.61
C GLU A 332 -5.02 0.38 0.28
N ALA A 333 -3.84 -0.22 0.46
CA ALA A 333 -3.66 -1.35 1.36
C ALA A 333 -3.97 -1.00 2.83
N MET A 334 -3.71 0.24 3.25
CA MET A 334 -4.09 0.70 4.60
C MET A 334 -5.60 0.70 4.80
N HIS A 335 -6.39 0.99 3.76
CA HIS A 335 -7.85 0.82 3.83
C HIS A 335 -8.23 -0.66 3.92
N GLY A 336 -7.57 -1.54 3.16
CA GLY A 336 -7.76 -3.00 3.28
C GLY A 336 -7.49 -3.52 4.69
N LEU A 337 -6.40 -3.07 5.33
CA LEU A 337 -6.08 -3.38 6.72
C LEU A 337 -7.15 -2.82 7.67
N PHE A 338 -7.62 -1.59 7.46
CA PHE A 338 -8.69 -1.00 8.24
C PHE A 338 -10.02 -1.77 8.14
N TYR A 339 -10.30 -2.42 7.00
CA TYR A 339 -11.49 -3.27 6.84
C TYR A 339 -11.36 -4.59 7.61
N MET A 340 -10.15 -5.17 7.65
CA MET A 340 -9.93 -6.51 8.20
C MET A 340 -9.55 -6.51 9.69
N GLU A 341 -8.83 -5.50 10.17
CA GLU A 341 -8.28 -5.44 11.52
C GLU A 341 -9.18 -4.59 12.43
N GLU A 342 -10.13 -5.25 13.12
CA GLU A 342 -11.11 -4.58 13.99
C GLU A 342 -10.44 -3.76 15.10
N GLU A 343 -9.45 -4.33 15.81
CA GLU A 343 -8.74 -3.60 16.89
C GLU A 343 -8.00 -2.35 16.37
N PHE A 344 -7.41 -2.42 15.18
CA PHE A 344 -6.75 -1.28 14.55
C PHE A 344 -7.76 -0.21 14.11
N ARG A 345 -8.89 -0.63 13.53
CA ARG A 345 -9.99 0.27 13.17
C ARG A 345 -10.56 0.97 14.39
N ASP A 346 -10.87 0.23 15.45
CA ASP A 346 -11.42 0.77 16.69
C ASP A 346 -10.46 1.76 17.36
N TYR A 347 -9.16 1.44 17.36
CA TYR A 347 -8.15 2.36 17.84
C TYR A 347 -8.09 3.64 17.01
N SER A 348 -8.19 3.54 15.68
CA SER A 348 -8.22 4.71 14.80
C SER A 348 -9.40 5.64 15.10
N PHE A 349 -10.60 5.08 15.33
CA PHE A 349 -11.77 5.85 15.78
C PHE A 349 -11.55 6.48 17.15
N SER A 350 -11.01 5.72 18.11
CA SER A 350 -10.71 6.23 19.44
C SER A 350 -9.72 7.38 19.40
N TYR A 351 -8.66 7.25 18.59
CA TYR A 351 -7.65 8.28 18.40
C TYR A 351 -8.23 9.55 17.80
N TRP A 352 -8.99 9.40 16.71
CA TRP A 352 -9.68 10.52 16.07
C TRP A 352 -10.61 11.23 17.06
N ASN A 353 -11.37 10.47 17.85
CA ASN A 353 -12.26 11.01 18.87
C ASN A 353 -11.54 11.73 20.01
N ALA A 354 -10.29 11.36 20.30
CA ALA A 354 -9.45 12.02 21.28
C ALA A 354 -8.72 13.27 20.75
N LEU A 355 -8.73 13.52 19.43
CA LEU A 355 -8.17 14.75 18.87
C LEU A 355 -8.89 15.98 19.42
N THR A 356 -8.12 17.03 19.68
CA THR A 356 -8.70 18.35 20.04
C THR A 356 -9.56 18.88 18.90
N ALA A 357 -10.49 19.80 19.22
CA ALA A 357 -11.35 20.42 18.22
C ALA A 357 -10.54 21.11 17.10
N GLU A 358 -9.38 21.70 17.42
CA GLU A 358 -8.51 22.34 16.44
C GLU A 358 -7.80 21.33 15.52
N GLU A 359 -7.26 20.24 16.08
CA GLU A 359 -6.66 19.16 15.28
C GLU A 359 -7.71 18.54 14.33
N ARG A 360 -8.92 18.25 14.83
CA ARG A 360 -10.00 17.69 14.01
C ARG A 360 -10.47 18.66 12.94
N ARG A 361 -10.55 19.96 13.24
CA ARG A 361 -10.84 21.01 12.26
C ARG A 361 -9.80 21.01 11.14
N PHE A 362 -8.52 20.88 11.47
CA PHE A 362 -7.46 20.82 10.46
C PHE A 362 -7.66 19.63 9.52
N TRP A 363 -7.87 18.44 10.08
CA TRP A 363 -8.04 17.22 9.27
C TRP A 363 -9.27 17.29 8.36
N ARG A 364 -10.42 17.74 8.88
CA ARG A 364 -11.61 17.95 8.07
C ARG A 364 -11.39 18.97 6.95
N SER A 365 -10.68 20.06 7.23
CA SER A 365 -10.34 21.07 6.20
C SER A 365 -9.39 20.49 5.14
N PHE A 366 -8.41 19.68 5.56
CA PHE A 366 -7.52 18.96 4.65
C PHE A 366 -8.28 17.97 3.75
N PHE A 367 -9.20 17.18 4.31
CA PHE A 367 -9.99 16.22 3.53
C PHE A 367 -11.00 16.90 2.62
N GLN A 368 -11.63 17.98 3.07
CA GLN A 368 -12.51 18.79 2.22
C GLN A 368 -11.73 19.44 1.07
N PHE A 369 -10.48 19.89 1.29
CA PHE A 369 -9.61 20.36 0.20
C PHE A 369 -9.27 19.26 -0.81
N ARG A 370 -9.41 17.99 -0.42
CA ARG A 370 -9.33 16.83 -1.31
C ARG A 370 -10.70 16.44 -1.88
N ASP A 371 -11.76 17.20 -1.67
CA ASP A 371 -13.15 16.91 -2.07
C ASP A 371 -13.80 15.70 -1.37
N PHE A 372 -13.29 15.26 -0.22
CA PHE A 372 -14.00 14.28 0.61
C PHE A 372 -15.14 14.95 1.40
N ASP A 373 -16.24 14.23 1.65
CA ASP A 373 -17.32 14.68 2.55
C ASP A 373 -16.80 14.80 3.99
N PRO A 374 -16.64 16.02 4.55
CA PRO A 374 -16.11 16.18 5.90
C PRO A 374 -17.10 15.72 6.98
N GLU A 375 -18.39 15.55 6.65
CA GLU A 375 -19.43 15.12 7.59
C GLU A 375 -19.53 13.60 7.73
N ASP A 376 -18.89 12.84 6.84
CA ASP A 376 -18.78 11.38 6.95
C ASP A 376 -17.64 10.98 7.89
N GLU A 377 -17.96 10.78 9.17
CA GLU A 377 -16.98 10.46 10.20
C GLU A 377 -16.22 9.15 9.91
N TYR A 378 -16.88 8.16 9.28
CA TYR A 378 -16.20 6.92 8.91
C TYR A 378 -15.13 7.18 7.84
N LEU A 379 -15.49 7.92 6.79
CA LEU A 379 -14.56 8.32 5.74
C LEU A 379 -13.39 9.12 6.31
N MET A 380 -13.66 10.11 7.18
CA MET A 380 -12.60 10.92 7.80
C MET A 380 -11.58 10.07 8.57
N VAL A 381 -12.05 9.11 9.37
CA VAL A 381 -11.17 8.23 10.15
C VAL A 381 -10.39 7.27 9.23
N ASN A 382 -11.06 6.72 8.22
CA ASN A 382 -10.44 5.79 7.27
C ASN A 382 -9.34 6.48 6.44
N GLU A 383 -9.58 7.72 5.99
CA GLU A 383 -8.57 8.54 5.28
C GLU A 383 -7.45 9.01 6.22
N PHE A 384 -7.78 9.40 7.46
CA PHE A 384 -6.82 9.84 8.46
C PHE A 384 -5.71 8.82 8.71
N GLN A 385 -6.07 7.56 8.94
CA GLN A 385 -5.05 6.53 9.13
C GLN A 385 -4.26 6.26 7.84
N ALA A 386 -4.92 6.21 6.68
CA ALA A 386 -4.27 5.89 5.42
C ALA A 386 -3.25 6.97 5.01
N TYR A 387 -3.60 8.26 5.14
CA TYR A 387 -2.67 9.35 4.85
C TYR A 387 -1.50 9.44 5.83
N LEU A 388 -1.70 9.06 7.10
CA LEU A 388 -0.59 9.03 8.06
C LEU A 388 0.35 7.85 7.81
N LEU A 389 -0.18 6.71 7.36
CA LEU A 389 0.54 5.43 7.25
C LEU A 389 0.94 5.04 5.82
N GLN A 390 0.56 5.79 4.78
CA GLN A 390 1.07 5.55 3.42
C GLN A 390 2.59 5.78 3.29
N GLN A 391 3.22 6.38 4.30
CA GLN A 391 4.66 6.55 4.45
C GLN A 391 5.12 6.06 5.83
N GLU A 392 6.43 5.93 6.00
CA GLU A 392 7.04 5.68 7.32
C GLU A 392 6.64 6.81 8.30
N PRO A 393 6.32 6.50 9.57
CA PRO A 393 5.87 7.49 10.56
C PRO A 393 6.81 8.70 10.70
N GLU A 394 8.12 8.47 10.58
CA GLU A 394 9.17 9.49 10.66
C GLU A 394 9.04 10.55 9.55
N ARG A 395 8.38 10.20 8.44
CA ARG A 395 8.17 11.06 7.28
C ARG A 395 6.83 11.80 7.31
N ALA A 396 5.92 11.46 8.22
CA ALA A 396 4.57 12.02 8.25
C ALA A 396 4.59 13.56 8.37
N THR A 397 5.34 14.11 9.32
CA THR A 397 5.45 15.56 9.52
C THR A 397 5.91 16.26 8.24
N THR A 398 7.02 15.82 7.67
CA THR A 398 7.58 16.38 6.43
C THR A 398 6.60 16.28 5.27
N TYR A 399 5.89 15.15 5.15
CA TYR A 399 4.89 14.96 4.11
C TYR A 399 3.78 16.03 4.20
N PHE A 400 3.17 16.23 5.36
CA PHE A 400 2.10 17.22 5.50
C PHE A 400 2.61 18.65 5.39
N THR A 401 3.70 19.01 6.07
CA THR A 401 4.21 20.39 6.07
C THR A 401 4.69 20.83 4.69
N ASN A 402 5.43 19.97 3.98
CA ASN A 402 6.02 20.34 2.69
C ASN A 402 5.07 20.12 1.51
N THR A 403 4.10 19.20 1.62
CA THR A 403 3.22 18.89 0.49
C THR A 403 1.87 19.59 0.59
N TRP A 404 1.30 19.68 1.79
CA TRP A 404 -0.13 19.99 1.95
C TRP A 404 -0.41 21.28 2.70
N VAL A 405 0.33 21.59 3.76
CA VAL A 405 0.08 22.79 4.58
C VAL A 405 0.16 24.06 3.73
N TRP A 406 1.15 24.19 2.83
CA TRP A 406 1.23 25.36 1.97
C TRP A 406 0.08 25.41 0.94
N ARG A 407 -0.34 24.27 0.38
CA ARG A 407 -1.47 24.20 -0.56
C ARG A 407 -2.78 24.57 0.09
N LEU A 408 -3.01 24.09 1.31
CA LEU A 408 -4.18 24.45 2.11
C LEU A 408 -4.20 25.96 2.37
N ARG A 409 -3.05 26.55 2.70
CA ARG A 409 -2.91 28.00 2.90
C ARG A 409 -3.14 28.81 1.63
N GLU A 410 -2.76 28.30 0.47
CA GLU A 410 -3.05 28.97 -0.81
C GLU A 410 -4.52 28.87 -1.19
N ALA A 411 -5.15 27.71 -0.93
CA ALA A 411 -6.55 27.47 -1.22
C ALA A 411 -7.49 28.20 -0.25
N GLN A 412 -7.08 28.37 1.01
CA GLN A 412 -7.83 29.01 2.09
C GLN A 412 -6.95 30.05 2.83
N PRO A 413 -6.66 31.21 2.22
CA PRO A 413 -5.76 32.21 2.80
C PRO A 413 -6.22 32.75 4.17
N GLU A 414 -7.52 32.81 4.42
CA GLU A 414 -8.13 33.22 5.67
C GLU A 414 -7.76 32.33 6.86
N ASP A 415 -7.50 31.05 6.60
CA ASP A 415 -7.13 30.07 7.63
C ASP A 415 -5.61 29.98 7.84
N ALA A 416 -4.81 30.65 7.01
CA ALA A 416 -3.35 30.52 7.07
C ALA A 416 -2.75 30.96 8.41
N ALA A 417 -3.27 32.02 9.03
CA ALA A 417 -2.80 32.48 10.34
C ALA A 417 -3.09 31.45 11.43
N TRP A 418 -4.31 30.89 11.42
CA TRP A 418 -4.73 29.85 12.35
C TRP A 418 -3.93 28.55 12.17
N VAL A 419 -3.72 28.07 10.93
CA VAL A 419 -2.91 26.87 10.66
C VAL A 419 -1.48 27.05 11.18
N ASN A 420 -0.87 28.22 10.98
CA ASN A 420 0.47 28.50 11.49
C ASN A 420 0.53 28.56 13.03
N GLU A 421 -0.54 28.99 13.68
CA GLU A 421 -0.65 28.97 15.14
C GLU A 421 -0.85 27.54 15.67
N LEU A 422 -1.73 26.77 15.04
CA LEU A 422 -1.94 25.35 15.37
C LEU A 422 -0.62 24.57 15.29
N LEU A 423 0.12 24.68 14.18
CA LEU A 423 1.39 23.97 14.01
C LEU A 423 2.48 24.42 14.99
N ARG A 424 2.44 25.67 15.48
CA ARG A 424 3.35 26.13 16.55
C ARG A 424 2.96 25.55 17.91
N ASN A 425 1.67 25.45 18.19
CA ASN A 425 1.15 24.95 19.47
C ASN A 425 1.13 23.42 19.54
N LYS A 426 1.10 22.74 18.38
CA LYS A 426 0.99 21.30 18.21
C LYS A 426 2.02 20.77 17.18
N PRO A 427 3.32 20.89 17.46
CA PRO A 427 4.37 20.54 16.51
C PRO A 427 4.39 19.05 16.15
N ASP A 428 3.77 18.20 16.96
CA ASP A 428 3.71 16.74 16.81
C ASP A 428 2.36 16.24 16.28
N MET A 429 1.47 17.13 15.80
CA MET A 429 0.12 16.74 15.35
C MET A 429 0.08 15.73 14.20
N PHE A 430 1.19 15.52 13.50
CA PHE A 430 1.34 14.51 12.45
C PHE A 430 2.15 13.30 12.90
N SER A 431 3.32 13.52 13.52
CA SER A 431 4.20 12.42 13.93
C SER A 431 3.59 11.58 15.06
N ARG A 432 2.96 12.22 16.06
CA ARG A 432 2.35 11.51 17.19
C ARG A 432 1.28 10.51 16.74
N PRO A 433 0.23 10.90 15.98
CA PRO A 433 -0.74 9.92 15.49
C PRO A 433 -0.12 8.90 14.52
N ALA A 434 0.85 9.29 13.68
CA ALA A 434 1.51 8.34 12.79
C ALA A 434 2.23 7.22 13.56
N HIS A 435 2.97 7.55 14.63
CA HIS A 435 3.64 6.55 15.46
C HIS A 435 2.65 5.69 16.27
N ASP A 436 1.61 6.31 16.82
CA ASP A 436 0.59 5.60 17.62
C ASP A 436 -0.21 4.61 16.78
N LEU A 437 -0.71 5.05 15.62
CA LEU A 437 -1.42 4.18 14.68
C LEU A 437 -0.51 3.08 14.13
N ASN A 438 0.75 3.41 13.80
CA ASN A 438 1.71 2.42 13.28
C ASN A 438 2.02 1.33 14.30
N ARG A 439 2.08 1.66 15.59
CA ARG A 439 2.30 0.68 16.67
C ARG A 439 1.15 -0.31 16.74
N VAL A 440 -0.09 0.18 16.74
CA VAL A 440 -1.29 -0.67 16.79
C VAL A 440 -1.46 -1.46 15.50
N LEU A 441 -1.17 -0.87 14.34
CA LEU A 441 -1.15 -1.56 13.06
C LEU A 441 -0.20 -2.77 13.10
N TRP A 442 1.04 -2.54 13.50
CA TRP A 442 2.05 -3.59 13.57
C TRP A 442 1.69 -4.66 14.59
N TRP A 443 1.14 -4.27 15.74
CA TRP A 443 0.67 -5.19 16.77
C TRP A 443 -0.43 -6.13 16.27
N ASN A 444 -1.35 -5.65 15.45
CA ASN A 444 -2.46 -6.48 14.95
C ASN A 444 -2.08 -7.27 13.70
N SER A 445 -1.44 -6.61 12.73
CA SER A 445 -1.25 -7.16 11.39
C SER A 445 0.16 -7.67 11.09
N GLY A 446 1.17 -7.16 11.81
CA GLY A 446 2.59 -7.29 11.45
C GLY A 446 3.07 -6.30 10.38
N PHE A 447 2.18 -5.53 9.75
CA PHE A 447 2.53 -4.50 8.78
C PHE A 447 2.87 -3.16 9.44
N ARG A 448 3.51 -2.26 8.68
CA ARG A 448 3.93 -0.94 9.18
C ARG A 448 3.57 0.15 8.18
N GLY A 449 3.45 1.38 8.68
CA GLY A 449 3.35 2.57 7.86
C GLY A 449 4.50 2.65 6.85
N GLY A 450 4.16 2.90 5.59
CA GLY A 450 5.11 2.95 4.47
C GLY A 450 5.57 1.58 3.95
N ASP A 451 5.14 0.48 4.57
CA ASP A 451 5.62 -0.86 4.23
C ASP A 451 4.55 -1.95 4.43
N VAL A 452 3.79 -2.19 3.36
CA VAL A 452 2.77 -3.25 3.25
C VAL A 452 3.23 -4.44 2.42
N LEU A 453 4.52 -4.50 2.06
CA LEU A 453 5.07 -5.55 1.19
C LEU A 453 5.74 -6.60 2.07
N ARG A 454 5.23 -7.84 2.09
CA ARG A 454 5.94 -8.91 2.82
C ARG A 454 7.13 -9.39 2.03
N LEU A 455 7.00 -9.47 0.71
CA LEU A 455 8.05 -9.98 -0.17
C LEU A 455 8.63 -8.81 -0.98
N ARG A 456 9.85 -8.40 -0.65
CA ARG A 456 10.54 -7.32 -1.34
C ARG A 456 11.71 -7.85 -2.14
N ARG A 457 11.71 -7.64 -3.45
CA ARG A 457 12.88 -7.89 -4.29
C ARG A 457 14.02 -6.96 -3.87
N LEU A 458 15.20 -7.53 -3.65
CA LEU A 458 16.42 -6.76 -3.43
C LEU A 458 16.97 -6.31 -4.78
N ALA A 459 17.39 -5.04 -4.86
CA ALA A 459 18.20 -4.59 -5.99
C ALA A 459 19.59 -5.22 -5.86
N ASP A 460 20.13 -5.70 -6.98
CA ASP A 460 21.48 -6.27 -7.06
C ASP A 460 22.58 -5.21 -6.89
#